data_AF-A0A4Z1A5I0-F1
#
_entry.id   AF-A0A4Z1A5I0-F1
#
_cell.length_a   1.000
_cell.length_b   1.000
_cell.length_c   1.000
_cell.angle_alpha   90.00
_cell.angle_beta   90.00
_cell.angle_gamma   90.00
#
_symmetry.space_group_name_H-M   'P 1'
#
loop_
_entity.id
_entity.type
_entity.pdbx_description
1 polymer ?
#
loop_
_entity_poly.entity_id
_entity_poly.type
_entity_poly.pdbx_seq_one_letter_code
_entity_poly.pdbx_strand_id
1 'polypeptide(L)'
;MKKIGYGIGAFFGAILLIIIIAFVLAGSIITPSFLVKQIESSLNVRAHVEKVNINLFNVLSGIEIEGIILAPRDEVANKGTPLDERKSKPKGTIQLGKVDVKISFLALLTKTVKVNKLVLKQPEISLTMNEDGGNNLTSLFKTPKIVDGEKNPALSPEALAEKKAAEEEEAKEKASAPPSGPFSIKDVPIAIKMGLVGIQEGNIQVNMRKTGQQILVQKLDLEITDIDIDGSDLASHNSLDVNFDADVTIIGRNKKEAAKFLLETGGKVTPFVVKTGLVNPKVMYEVTMKEDSFLSGFAAFDAIAGELPAMNQAGLKLDKLKEKAELKKDVSFKVEYSNGKVTFLDEPTFPTKNYDLQITKGSYIVTTTNYHEMRMGMLYDEDESKKSLASVDEKIKQATKGQGDPKALRNKIVGNLVKDDRLFIPFRTYGDIRNPNVELGVGLGTLTDLIGGAVKEVIKGKAGDALKKIPGAGDALKGLGF
;
A
#
# COMPACT_ATOMS: atom_id res chain seq x y z
N MET A 1 5.56 10.74 -1.35
CA MET A 1 4.24 10.11 -1.63
C MET A 1 3.11 11.11 -1.83
N LYS A 2 2.96 12.18 -1.01
CA LYS A 2 1.91 13.21 -1.22
C LYS A 2 1.80 13.74 -2.67
N LYS A 3 2.93 14.05 -3.32
CA LYS A 3 2.97 14.54 -4.73
C LYS A 3 2.51 13.52 -5.78
N ILE A 4 2.63 12.21 -5.51
CA ILE A 4 2.17 11.14 -6.42
C ILE A 4 0.65 10.97 -6.28
N GLY A 5 0.16 10.96 -5.03
CA GLY A 5 -1.28 10.95 -4.73
C GLY A 5 -2.01 12.16 -5.33
N TYR A 6 -1.40 13.34 -5.31
CA TYR A 6 -1.96 14.52 -5.99
C TYR A 6 -2.01 14.36 -7.52
N GLY A 7 -1.04 13.70 -8.15
CA GLY A 7 -1.05 13.47 -9.60
C GLY A 7 -2.15 12.49 -10.03
N ILE A 8 -2.33 11.41 -9.27
CA ILE A 8 -3.38 10.41 -9.51
C ILE A 8 -4.76 11.00 -9.16
N GLY A 9 -4.90 11.65 -8.01
CA GLY A 9 -6.14 12.31 -7.60
C GLY A 9 -6.58 13.44 -8.55
N ALA A 10 -5.64 14.24 -9.07
CA ALA A 10 -5.93 15.25 -10.07
C ALA A 10 -6.37 14.65 -11.42
N PHE A 11 -5.84 13.49 -11.81
CA PHE A 11 -6.30 12.76 -13.00
C PHE A 11 -7.75 12.31 -12.85
N PHE A 12 -8.12 11.70 -11.72
CA PHE A 12 -9.50 11.33 -11.42
C PHE A 12 -10.44 12.52 -11.37
N GLY A 13 -10.03 13.60 -10.70
CA GLY A 13 -10.78 14.85 -10.63
C GLY A 13 -11.00 15.48 -12.00
N ALA A 14 -9.97 15.50 -12.85
CA ALA A 14 -10.05 16.02 -14.21
C ALA A 14 -10.96 15.17 -15.10
N ILE A 15 -10.87 13.83 -15.03
CA ILE A 15 -11.79 12.94 -15.77
C ILE A 15 -13.23 13.17 -15.32
N LEU A 16 -13.48 13.22 -14.01
CA LEU A 16 -14.82 13.48 -13.46
C LEU A 16 -15.36 14.83 -13.93
N LEU A 17 -14.54 15.89 -13.85
CA LEU A 17 -14.91 17.23 -14.29
C LEU A 17 -15.21 17.28 -15.80
N ILE A 18 -14.40 16.60 -16.62
CA ILE A 18 -14.61 16.51 -18.07
C ILE A 18 -15.91 15.77 -18.40
N ILE A 19 -16.21 14.69 -17.67
CA ILE A 19 -17.48 13.96 -17.79
C ILE A 19 -18.64 14.87 -17.40
N ILE A 20 -18.54 15.60 -16.28
CA ILE A 20 -19.58 16.54 -15.81
C ILE A 20 -19.78 17.69 -16.80
N ILE A 21 -18.71 18.30 -17.32
CA ILE A 21 -18.77 19.38 -18.33
C ILE A 21 -19.40 18.86 -19.63
N ALA A 22 -19.05 17.64 -20.06
CA ALA A 22 -19.68 17.01 -21.22
C ALA A 22 -21.18 16.75 -21.01
N PHE A 23 -21.61 16.46 -19.77
CA PHE A 23 -23.02 16.29 -19.42
C PHE A 23 -23.80 17.61 -19.34
N VAL A 24 -23.20 18.67 -18.79
CA VAL A 24 -23.85 19.98 -18.65
C VAL A 24 -24.02 20.68 -20.01
N LEU A 25 -23.14 20.41 -20.97
CA LEU A 25 -23.16 21.04 -22.30
C LEU A 25 -23.94 20.27 -23.37
N ALA A 26 -24.38 19.03 -23.12
CA ALA A 26 -24.98 18.20 -24.17
C ALA A 26 -26.51 18.22 -24.15
N GLY A 27 -27.06 19.19 -24.89
CA GLY A 27 -28.04 18.80 -25.91
C GLY A 27 -27.36 17.86 -26.92
N SER A 28 -27.69 16.57 -26.82
CA SER A 28 -27.62 15.50 -27.84
C SER A 28 -26.32 15.03 -28.53
N ILE A 29 -25.09 15.56 -28.36
CA ILE A 29 -23.95 15.00 -29.14
C ILE A 29 -22.61 14.90 -28.35
N ILE A 30 -22.43 13.85 -27.56
CA ILE A 30 -21.10 13.47 -27.04
C ILE A 30 -20.43 12.54 -28.07
N THR A 31 -19.49 13.07 -28.86
CA THR A 31 -18.72 12.32 -29.87
C THR A 31 -17.25 12.19 -29.46
N PRO A 32 -16.48 11.24 -30.04
CA PRO A 32 -15.04 11.16 -29.83
C PRO A 32 -14.33 12.50 -30.10
N SER A 33 -14.66 13.18 -31.20
CA SER A 33 -14.07 14.47 -31.57
C SER A 33 -14.37 15.57 -30.56
N PHE A 34 -15.61 15.63 -30.04
CA PHE A 34 -15.98 16.58 -28.99
C PHE A 34 -15.16 16.34 -27.71
N LEU A 35 -15.06 15.09 -27.26
CA LEU A 35 -14.28 14.75 -26.06
C LEU A 35 -12.79 15.08 -26.24
N VAL A 36 -12.20 14.73 -27.39
CA VAL A 36 -10.80 15.08 -27.69
C VAL A 36 -10.59 16.59 -27.61
N LYS A 37 -11.49 17.39 -28.22
CA LYS A 37 -11.39 18.85 -28.17
C LYS A 37 -11.48 19.40 -26.75
N GLN A 38 -12.41 18.90 -25.93
CA GLN A 38 -12.57 19.33 -24.54
C GLN A 38 -11.39 18.93 -23.65
N ILE A 39 -10.85 17.73 -23.86
CA ILE A 39 -9.66 17.27 -23.14
C ILE A 39 -8.46 18.15 -23.51
N GLU A 40 -8.23 18.40 -24.81
CA GLU A 40 -7.07 19.17 -25.29
C GLU A 40 -7.18 20.67 -25.06
N SER A 41 -8.37 21.23 -24.85
CA SER A 41 -8.56 22.62 -24.44
C SER A 41 -8.28 22.82 -22.94
N SER A 42 -8.60 21.81 -22.13
CA SER A 42 -8.46 21.86 -20.67
C SER A 42 -7.09 21.42 -20.19
N LEU A 43 -6.49 20.43 -20.85
CA LEU A 43 -5.26 19.76 -20.45
C LEU A 43 -4.16 19.94 -21.50
N ASN A 44 -2.92 20.04 -21.05
CA ASN A 44 -1.74 20.13 -21.89
C ASN A 44 -1.33 18.74 -22.43
N VAL A 45 -2.22 18.14 -23.21
CA VAL A 45 -2.07 16.80 -23.79
C VAL A 45 -2.35 16.80 -25.29
N ARG A 46 -1.90 15.73 -25.95
CA ARG A 46 -2.53 15.20 -27.17
C ARG A 46 -3.43 14.05 -26.75
N ALA A 47 -4.72 14.21 -26.98
CA ALA A 47 -5.74 13.23 -26.65
C ALA A 47 -6.15 12.41 -27.88
N HIS A 48 -6.62 11.20 -27.61
CA HIS A 48 -7.30 10.37 -28.59
C HIS A 48 -8.42 9.62 -27.86
N VAL A 49 -9.56 9.50 -28.53
CA VAL A 49 -10.69 8.67 -28.10
C VAL A 49 -11.11 7.86 -29.30
N GLU A 50 -11.22 6.55 -29.13
CA GLU A 50 -11.57 5.65 -30.22
C GLU A 50 -13.08 5.63 -30.45
N LYS A 51 -13.85 5.49 -29.37
CA LYS A 51 -15.30 5.34 -29.45
C LYS A 51 -16.02 5.93 -28.24
N VAL A 52 -17.24 6.40 -28.47
CA VAL A 52 -18.19 6.77 -27.42
C VAL A 52 -19.49 6.05 -27.73
N ASN A 53 -19.96 5.23 -26.80
CA ASN A 53 -21.28 4.59 -26.85
C ASN A 53 -22.18 5.23 -25.78
N ILE A 54 -23.35 5.70 -26.20
CA ILE A 54 -24.32 6.35 -25.32
C ILE A 54 -25.59 5.52 -25.35
N ASN A 55 -25.94 4.92 -24.21
CA ASN A 55 -27.18 4.18 -24.04
C ASN A 55 -28.03 4.89 -22.99
N LEU A 56 -28.80 5.91 -23.40
CA LEU A 56 -29.64 6.71 -22.47
C LEU A 56 -31.05 6.16 -22.27
N PHE A 57 -31.51 5.24 -23.13
CA PHE A 57 -32.91 4.76 -23.15
C PHE A 57 -33.11 3.34 -22.60
N ASN A 58 -32.05 2.70 -22.10
CA ASN A 58 -32.13 1.39 -21.46
C ASN A 58 -32.03 1.51 -19.93
N VAL A 59 -32.55 0.51 -19.20
CA VAL A 59 -32.53 0.39 -17.72
C VAL A 59 -31.12 0.54 -17.12
N LEU A 60 -30.08 0.26 -17.92
CA LEU A 60 -28.67 0.50 -17.60
C LEU A 60 -28.18 1.78 -18.30
N SER A 61 -28.80 2.94 -18.01
CA SER A 61 -28.44 4.20 -18.65
C SER A 61 -26.97 4.55 -18.37
N GLY A 62 -26.17 4.74 -19.41
CA GLY A 62 -24.73 4.96 -19.25
C GLY A 62 -24.00 5.43 -20.50
N ILE A 63 -22.81 5.99 -20.25
CA ILE A 63 -21.83 6.39 -21.25
C ILE A 63 -20.63 5.45 -21.12
N GLU A 64 -20.24 4.87 -22.24
CA GLU A 64 -19.02 4.09 -22.35
C GLU A 64 -18.06 4.79 -23.31
N ILE A 65 -16.85 5.08 -22.86
CA ILE A 65 -15.79 5.69 -23.67
C ILE A 65 -14.68 4.67 -23.81
N GLU A 66 -14.26 4.35 -25.03
CA GLU A 66 -13.26 3.32 -25.32
C GLU A 66 -11.99 3.93 -25.92
N GLY A 67 -10.85 3.30 -25.61
CA GLY A 67 -9.56 3.60 -26.23
C GLY A 67 -9.07 5.04 -25.99
N ILE A 68 -9.09 5.50 -24.73
CA ILE A 68 -8.60 6.85 -24.39
C ILE A 68 -7.08 6.81 -24.28
N ILE A 69 -6.41 7.73 -24.97
CA ILE A 69 -4.95 7.91 -24.89
C ILE A 69 -4.64 9.36 -24.57
N LEU A 70 -3.86 9.60 -23.52
CA LEU A 70 -3.31 10.91 -23.19
C LEU A 70 -1.78 10.87 -23.33
N ALA A 71 -1.26 11.70 -24.21
CA ALA A 71 0.16 11.85 -24.47
C ALA A 71 0.60 13.31 -24.24
N PRO A 72 1.92 13.57 -24.13
CA PRO A 72 2.42 14.94 -24.14
C PRO A 72 1.88 15.70 -25.36
N ARG A 73 1.48 16.95 -25.14
CA ARG A 73 0.97 17.82 -26.21
C ARG A 73 2.01 18.00 -27.31
N ASP A 74 1.54 18.03 -28.55
CA ASP A 74 2.35 18.24 -29.74
C ASP A 74 1.71 19.26 -30.71
N GLU A 75 2.29 19.42 -31.89
CA GLU A 75 1.82 20.33 -32.92
C GLU A 75 0.41 20.00 -33.45
N VAL A 76 0.00 18.73 -33.44
CA VAL A 76 -1.33 18.32 -33.90
C VAL A 76 -2.40 18.85 -32.94
N ALA A 77 -2.16 18.69 -31.64
CA ALA A 77 -3.05 19.22 -30.60
C ALA A 77 -2.97 20.75 -30.51
N ASN A 78 -1.79 21.36 -30.68
CA ASN A 78 -1.64 22.81 -30.69
C ASN A 78 -2.48 23.46 -31.81
N LYS A 79 -2.50 22.86 -33.00
CA LYS A 79 -3.28 23.35 -34.15
C LYS A 79 -4.77 23.06 -34.05
N GLY A 80 -5.21 22.28 -33.06
CA GLY A 80 -6.60 21.86 -32.96
C GLY A 80 -7.04 20.95 -34.12
N THR A 81 -6.11 20.20 -34.71
CA THR A 81 -6.42 19.35 -35.88
C THR A 81 -7.55 18.37 -35.53
N PRO A 82 -8.65 18.36 -36.31
CA PRO A 82 -9.78 17.45 -36.11
C PRO A 82 -9.33 15.98 -36.03
N LEU A 83 -10.02 15.19 -35.21
CA LEU A 83 -9.62 13.80 -34.90
C LEU A 83 -9.54 12.91 -36.15
N ASP A 84 -10.47 13.10 -37.08
CA ASP A 84 -10.60 12.41 -38.37
C ASP A 84 -9.49 12.77 -39.38
N GLU A 85 -8.85 13.93 -39.21
CA GLU A 85 -7.72 14.38 -40.05
C GLU A 85 -6.35 13.91 -39.52
N ARG A 86 -6.30 13.25 -38.35
CA ARG A 86 -5.03 12.85 -37.71
C ARG A 86 -4.44 11.59 -38.36
N LYS A 87 -3.17 11.68 -38.77
CA LYS A 87 -2.45 10.59 -39.45
C LYS A 87 -2.08 9.39 -38.56
N SER A 88 -2.03 9.58 -37.24
CA SER A 88 -1.62 8.52 -36.31
C SER A 88 -2.21 8.70 -34.91
N LYS A 89 -2.30 7.59 -34.16
CA LYS A 89 -2.55 7.61 -32.70
C LYS A 89 -1.26 8.03 -31.97
N PRO A 90 -1.34 8.85 -30.92
CA PRO A 90 -0.15 9.20 -30.13
C PRO A 90 0.34 8.02 -29.29
N LYS A 91 1.62 8.02 -28.91
CA LYS A 91 2.13 7.10 -27.89
C LYS A 91 1.77 7.60 -26.49
N GLY A 92 0.83 6.92 -25.84
CA GLY A 92 0.27 7.33 -24.56
C GLY A 92 1.25 7.30 -23.39
N THR A 93 1.13 8.29 -22.50
CA THR A 93 1.68 8.21 -21.14
C THR A 93 0.62 7.67 -20.16
N ILE A 94 -0.65 7.94 -20.46
CA ILE A 94 -1.81 7.33 -19.83
C ILE A 94 -2.67 6.75 -20.94
N GLN A 95 -3.09 5.50 -20.81
CA GLN A 95 -4.03 4.83 -21.70
C GLN A 95 -5.15 4.22 -20.86
N LEU A 96 -6.36 4.20 -21.39
CA LEU A 96 -7.52 3.54 -20.78
C LEU A 96 -8.18 2.69 -21.85
N GLY A 97 -8.35 1.40 -21.57
CA GLY A 97 -9.15 0.53 -22.43
C GLY A 97 -10.59 1.04 -22.51
N LYS A 98 -11.20 1.33 -21.36
CA LYS A 98 -12.59 1.81 -21.28
C LYS A 98 -12.88 2.65 -20.03
N VAL A 99 -13.84 3.56 -20.14
CA VAL A 99 -14.46 4.27 -19.02
C VAL A 99 -15.96 3.99 -19.05
N ASP A 100 -16.49 3.41 -17.97
CA ASP A 100 -17.90 3.10 -17.80
C ASP A 100 -18.52 4.05 -16.78
N VAL A 101 -19.44 4.90 -17.25
CA VAL A 101 -20.18 5.86 -16.43
C VAL A 101 -21.65 5.49 -16.47
N LYS A 102 -22.22 5.09 -15.34
CA LYS A 102 -23.68 4.88 -15.22
C LYS A 102 -24.29 6.01 -14.41
N ILE A 103 -25.38 6.55 -14.94
CA ILE A 103 -26.10 7.66 -14.32
C ILE A 103 -27.56 7.28 -14.10
N SER A 104 -28.23 7.93 -13.15
CA SER A 104 -29.66 7.73 -12.93
C SER A 104 -30.47 8.52 -13.95
N PHE A 105 -31.24 7.81 -14.79
CA PHE A 105 -32.17 8.42 -15.73
C PHE A 105 -33.26 9.25 -15.04
N LEU A 106 -33.83 8.76 -13.94
CA LEU A 106 -34.84 9.50 -13.17
C LEU A 106 -34.31 10.84 -12.65
N ALA A 107 -33.05 10.87 -12.21
CA ALA A 107 -32.42 12.10 -11.78
C ALA A 107 -32.26 13.10 -12.94
N LEU A 108 -31.96 12.63 -14.16
CA LEU A 108 -31.88 13.50 -15.34
C LEU A 108 -33.21 14.17 -15.66
N LEU A 109 -34.34 13.46 -15.47
CA LEU A 109 -35.68 14.04 -15.67
C LEU A 109 -35.95 15.20 -14.70
N THR A 110 -35.39 15.14 -13.50
CA THR A 110 -35.45 16.22 -12.51
C THR A 110 -34.30 17.23 -12.65
N LYS A 111 -33.57 17.23 -13.77
CA LYS A 111 -32.38 18.08 -14.05
C LYS A 111 -31.26 17.93 -13.02
N THR A 112 -31.15 16.75 -12.41
CA THR A 112 -30.11 16.41 -11.44
C THR A 112 -29.23 15.29 -11.99
N VAL A 113 -27.91 15.39 -11.83
CA VAL A 113 -27.00 14.32 -12.25
C VAL A 113 -26.66 13.45 -11.04
N LYS A 114 -27.08 12.19 -11.06
CA LYS A 114 -26.69 11.19 -10.06
C LYS A 114 -25.85 10.10 -10.71
N VAL A 115 -24.58 10.02 -10.34
CA VAL A 115 -23.64 9.00 -10.84
C VAL A 115 -23.75 7.75 -9.97
N ASN A 116 -24.16 6.64 -10.58
CA ASN A 116 -24.29 5.34 -9.91
C ASN A 116 -23.00 4.52 -10.02
N LYS A 117 -22.28 4.65 -11.15
CA LYS A 117 -21.04 3.92 -11.41
C LYS A 117 -20.05 4.82 -12.15
N LEU A 118 -18.79 4.79 -11.73
CA LEU A 118 -17.65 5.34 -12.48
C LEU A 118 -16.48 4.36 -12.39
N VAL A 119 -16.18 3.66 -13.48
CA VAL A 119 -15.09 2.68 -13.49
C VAL A 119 -14.15 2.92 -14.66
N LEU A 120 -12.85 3.04 -14.34
CA LEU A 120 -11.76 3.03 -15.31
C LEU A 120 -11.31 1.59 -15.53
N LYS A 121 -11.42 1.07 -16.74
CA LYS A 121 -11.00 -0.29 -17.09
C LYS A 121 -9.70 -0.27 -17.86
N GLN A 122 -8.80 -1.16 -17.47
CA GLN A 122 -7.51 -1.39 -18.07
C GLN A 122 -6.69 -0.09 -18.22
N PRO A 123 -6.53 0.73 -17.16
CA PRO A 123 -5.59 1.85 -17.23
C PRO A 123 -4.17 1.34 -17.38
N GLU A 124 -3.42 1.90 -18.32
CA GLU A 124 -1.97 1.77 -18.40
C GLU A 124 -1.32 3.13 -18.13
N ILE A 125 -0.53 3.22 -17.07
CA ILE A 125 0.09 4.47 -16.63
C ILE A 125 1.60 4.31 -16.53
N SER A 126 2.35 5.17 -17.23
CA SER A 126 3.81 5.24 -17.14
C SER A 126 4.26 6.50 -16.42
N LEU A 127 4.59 6.36 -15.14
CA LEU A 127 5.12 7.43 -14.29
C LEU A 127 6.64 7.36 -14.24
N THR A 128 7.31 8.48 -14.50
CA THR A 128 8.75 8.63 -14.29
C THR A 128 8.98 9.74 -13.28
N MET A 129 9.56 9.40 -12.14
CA MET A 129 10.01 10.35 -11.13
C MET A 129 11.43 10.81 -11.44
N ASN A 130 11.59 12.12 -11.58
CA ASN A 130 12.86 12.78 -11.82
C ASN A 130 13.68 12.91 -10.54
N GLU A 131 14.97 13.23 -10.67
CA GLU A 131 15.88 13.38 -9.52
C GLU A 131 15.52 14.56 -8.61
N ASP A 132 14.92 15.60 -9.17
CA ASP A 132 14.37 16.78 -8.48
C ASP A 132 13.05 16.50 -7.72
N GLY A 133 12.53 15.27 -7.83
CA GLY A 133 11.25 14.86 -7.25
C GLY A 133 10.01 15.26 -8.05
N GLY A 134 10.19 15.90 -9.22
CA GLY A 134 9.13 16.11 -10.21
C GLY A 134 8.77 14.82 -10.96
N ASN A 135 7.75 14.89 -11.83
CA ASN A 135 7.37 13.74 -12.67
C ASN A 135 6.80 14.14 -14.04
N ASN A 136 6.80 13.20 -14.97
CA ASN A 136 6.32 13.37 -16.35
C ASN A 136 4.80 13.55 -16.48
N LEU A 137 3.99 13.13 -15.50
CA LEU A 137 2.53 13.31 -15.56
C LEU A 137 2.12 14.75 -15.27
N THR A 138 2.90 15.47 -14.45
CA THR A 138 2.57 16.83 -14.00
C THR A 138 2.37 17.80 -15.16
N SER A 139 3.12 17.65 -16.26
CA SER A 139 2.99 18.51 -17.44
C SER A 139 1.69 18.28 -18.21
N LEU A 140 1.08 17.10 -18.10
CA LEU A 140 -0.17 16.77 -18.80
C LEU A 140 -1.36 17.54 -18.22
N PHE A 141 -1.34 17.81 -16.91
CA PHE A 141 -2.42 18.48 -16.18
C PHE A 141 -2.25 20.00 -16.08
N LYS A 142 -1.29 20.59 -16.80
CA LYS A 142 -1.16 22.04 -16.90
C LYS A 142 -2.16 22.58 -17.92
N THR A 143 -2.54 23.84 -17.76
CA THR A 143 -3.26 24.58 -18.80
C THR A 143 -2.40 24.66 -20.08
N PRO A 144 -2.93 24.31 -21.26
CA PRO A 144 -2.18 24.36 -22.51
C PRO A 144 -1.84 25.81 -22.88
N LYS A 145 -0.66 26.04 -23.47
CA LYS A 145 -0.23 27.37 -23.91
C LYS A 145 -0.87 27.83 -25.21
N ILE A 146 -1.15 26.87 -26.10
CA ILE A 146 -1.70 27.09 -27.43
C ILE A 146 -2.90 26.17 -27.59
N VAL A 147 -4.03 26.70 -28.04
CA VAL A 147 -5.27 25.97 -28.34
C VAL A 147 -5.78 26.47 -29.69
N ASP A 148 -6.14 25.55 -30.59
CA ASP A 148 -6.65 25.86 -31.93
C ASP A 148 -5.76 26.83 -32.74
N GLY A 149 -4.43 26.69 -32.61
CA GLY A 149 -3.43 27.48 -33.33
C GLY A 149 -3.10 28.84 -32.70
N GLU A 150 -3.84 29.24 -31.67
CA GLU A 150 -3.72 30.56 -31.03
C GLU A 150 -3.23 30.45 -29.59
N LYS A 151 -2.68 31.55 -29.05
CA LYS A 151 -2.32 31.61 -27.62
C LYS A 151 -3.59 31.42 -26.80
N ASN A 152 -3.53 30.53 -25.81
CA ASN A 152 -4.69 30.24 -24.98
C ASN A 152 -5.17 31.53 -24.28
N PRO A 153 -6.42 31.99 -24.51
CA PRO A 153 -6.94 33.20 -23.89
C PRO A 153 -6.98 33.12 -22.36
N ALA A 154 -7.07 31.90 -21.79
CA ALA A 154 -7.00 31.69 -20.34
C ALA A 154 -5.61 32.02 -19.72
N LEU A 155 -4.60 32.29 -20.55
CA LEU A 155 -3.27 32.71 -20.15
C LEU A 155 -2.94 34.15 -20.61
N SER A 156 -3.93 34.90 -21.11
CA SER A 156 -3.72 36.32 -21.45
C SER A 156 -3.39 37.12 -20.19
N PRO A 157 -2.63 38.24 -20.30
CA PRO A 157 -2.35 39.10 -19.15
C PRO A 157 -3.63 39.58 -18.45
N GLU A 158 -4.68 39.85 -19.21
CA GLU A 158 -6.00 40.25 -18.71
C GLU A 158 -6.69 39.12 -17.94
N ALA A 159 -6.75 37.90 -18.49
CA ALA A 159 -7.37 36.74 -17.81
C ALA A 159 -6.56 36.29 -16.58
N LEU A 160 -5.24 36.44 -16.61
CA LEU A 160 -4.38 36.19 -15.45
C LEU A 160 -4.53 37.29 -14.39
N ALA A 161 -4.72 38.55 -14.79
CA ALA A 161 -5.00 39.65 -13.87
C ALA A 161 -6.39 39.53 -13.26
N GLU A 162 -7.40 39.13 -14.04
CA GLU A 162 -8.76 38.86 -13.58
C GLU A 162 -8.79 37.65 -12.64
N LYS A 163 -8.09 36.55 -12.97
CA LYS A 163 -7.91 35.43 -12.03
C LYS A 163 -7.23 35.85 -10.75
N LYS A 164 -6.16 36.64 -10.82
CA LYS A 164 -5.48 37.15 -9.62
C LYS A 164 -6.36 38.10 -8.82
N ALA A 165 -7.13 38.97 -9.47
CA ALA A 165 -8.05 39.87 -8.82
C ALA A 165 -9.18 39.09 -8.13
N ALA A 166 -9.74 38.07 -8.80
CA ALA A 166 -10.72 37.17 -8.21
C ALA A 166 -10.11 36.35 -7.06
N GLU A 167 -8.89 35.84 -7.19
CA GLU A 167 -8.18 35.15 -6.10
C GLU A 167 -7.87 36.10 -4.92
N GLU A 168 -7.53 37.36 -5.18
CA GLU A 168 -7.30 38.38 -4.15
C GLU A 168 -8.60 38.83 -3.48
N GLU A 169 -9.69 38.94 -4.23
CA GLU A 169 -11.02 39.28 -3.72
C GLU A 169 -11.59 38.11 -2.90
N GLU A 170 -11.46 36.88 -3.38
CA GLU A 170 -11.82 35.66 -2.66
C GLU A 170 -10.91 35.46 -1.43
N ALA A 171 -9.64 35.85 -1.49
CA ALA A 171 -8.74 35.86 -0.33
C ALA A 171 -9.09 36.95 0.68
N LYS A 172 -9.53 38.14 0.23
CA LYS A 172 -10.05 39.21 1.10
C LYS A 172 -11.38 38.81 1.73
N GLU A 173 -12.29 38.21 0.98
CA GLU A 173 -13.52 37.62 1.51
C GLU A 173 -13.20 36.53 2.53
N LYS A 174 -12.30 35.58 2.23
CA LYS A 174 -11.86 34.54 3.18
C LYS A 174 -11.11 35.09 4.40
N ALA A 175 -10.44 36.23 4.28
CA ALA A 175 -9.78 36.91 5.39
C ALA A 175 -10.74 37.73 6.26
N SER A 176 -11.85 38.21 5.68
CA SER A 176 -12.92 38.94 6.38
C SER A 176 -14.02 38.03 6.93
N ALA A 177 -14.18 36.82 6.38
CA ALA A 177 -15.00 35.77 6.92
C ALA A 177 -14.33 35.18 8.18
N PRO A 178 -15.10 34.80 9.22
CA PRO A 178 -14.55 34.01 10.31
C PRO A 178 -13.90 32.75 9.71
N PRO A 179 -12.74 32.29 10.23
CA PRO A 179 -12.01 31.18 9.65
C PRO A 179 -12.96 30.00 9.46
N SER A 180 -13.24 29.65 8.20
CA SER A 180 -14.03 28.47 7.89
C SER A 180 -13.28 27.30 8.50
N GLY A 181 -13.92 26.61 9.45
CA GLY A 181 -13.34 25.44 10.09
C GLY A 181 -12.91 24.39 9.05
N PRO A 182 -12.14 23.37 9.46
CA PRO A 182 -11.83 22.26 8.57
C PRO A 182 -13.14 21.67 8.01
N PHE A 183 -13.14 21.33 6.71
CA PHE A 183 -14.30 20.77 6.02
C PHE A 183 -14.98 19.68 6.87
N SER A 184 -16.27 19.85 7.14
CA SER A 184 -17.10 18.85 7.80
C SER A 184 -18.14 18.32 6.83
N ILE A 185 -18.31 17.00 6.79
CA ILE A 185 -19.38 16.38 6.01
C ILE A 185 -20.77 16.78 6.51
N LYS A 186 -20.89 17.26 7.75
CA LYS A 186 -22.14 17.77 8.32
C LYS A 186 -22.61 19.06 7.63
N ASP A 187 -21.71 19.78 6.98
CA ASP A 187 -22.02 20.98 6.22
C ASP A 187 -22.56 20.64 4.82
N VAL A 188 -22.51 19.37 4.41
CA VAL A 188 -23.08 18.90 3.14
C VAL A 188 -24.55 18.56 3.36
N PRO A 189 -25.50 19.30 2.73
CA PRO A 189 -26.93 19.19 3.02
C PRO A 189 -27.61 17.97 2.35
N ILE A 190 -26.83 17.11 1.70
CA ILE A 190 -27.34 15.97 0.92
C ILE A 190 -26.60 14.69 1.31
N ALA A 191 -27.36 13.60 1.45
CA ALA A 191 -26.78 12.28 1.61
C ALA A 191 -26.09 11.84 0.31
N ILE A 192 -24.89 11.30 0.43
CA ILE A 192 -24.09 10.78 -0.68
C ILE A 192 -24.30 9.27 -0.74
N LYS A 193 -24.99 8.83 -1.80
CA LYS A 193 -25.18 7.41 -2.12
C LYS A 193 -24.68 7.11 -3.52
N MET A 194 -23.64 6.30 -3.62
CA MET A 194 -23.00 5.90 -4.88
C MET A 194 -22.76 4.40 -4.88
N GLY A 195 -22.99 3.76 -6.03
CA GLY A 195 -22.91 2.30 -6.14
C GLY A 195 -21.46 1.80 -6.25
N LEU A 196 -20.69 2.34 -7.20
CA LEU A 196 -19.33 1.88 -7.46
C LEU A 196 -18.46 2.99 -8.08
N VAL A 197 -17.27 3.21 -7.52
CA VAL A 197 -16.20 4.00 -8.13
C VAL A 197 -14.93 3.17 -8.13
N GLY A 198 -14.23 3.04 -9.26
CA GLY A 198 -13.02 2.23 -9.23
C GLY A 198 -12.16 2.17 -10.47
N ILE A 199 -11.11 1.36 -10.35
CA ILE A 199 -10.20 0.91 -11.38
C ILE A 199 -10.38 -0.61 -11.49
N GLN A 200 -10.44 -1.12 -12.71
CA GLN A 200 -10.40 -2.55 -12.99
C GLN A 200 -9.23 -2.89 -13.91
N GLU A 201 -8.51 -3.97 -13.63
CA GLU A 201 -7.41 -4.53 -14.44
C GLU A 201 -6.30 -3.52 -14.77
N GLY A 202 -5.96 -2.65 -13.82
CA GLY A 202 -4.97 -1.58 -14.04
C GLY A 202 -3.52 -2.04 -14.05
N ASN A 203 -2.70 -1.36 -14.85
CA ASN A 203 -1.26 -1.55 -14.94
C ASN A 203 -0.55 -0.19 -14.76
N ILE A 204 0.24 -0.06 -13.69
CA ILE A 204 1.00 1.16 -13.39
C ILE A 204 2.48 0.81 -13.32
N GLN A 205 3.28 1.49 -14.13
CA GLN A 205 4.73 1.43 -14.06
C GLN A 205 5.27 2.74 -13.48
N VAL A 206 6.04 2.65 -12.40
CA VAL A 206 6.74 3.77 -11.78
C VAL A 206 8.24 3.58 -11.93
N ASN A 207 8.89 4.45 -12.69
CA ASN A 207 10.34 4.49 -12.84
C ASN A 207 10.91 5.59 -11.94
N MET A 208 11.78 5.23 -10.99
CA MET A 208 12.46 6.17 -10.10
C MET A 208 13.88 6.45 -10.59
N ARG A 209 14.12 7.63 -11.18
CA ARG A 209 15.46 7.97 -11.71
C ARG A 209 16.54 8.04 -10.63
N LYS A 210 16.21 8.64 -9.47
CA LYS A 210 17.16 8.82 -8.36
C LYS A 210 17.70 7.51 -7.80
N THR A 211 16.86 6.49 -7.66
CA THR A 211 17.26 5.18 -7.09
C THR A 211 17.57 4.14 -8.16
N GLY A 212 17.17 4.38 -9.42
CA GLY A 212 17.22 3.41 -10.50
C GLY A 212 16.23 2.25 -10.35
N GLN A 213 15.32 2.32 -9.37
CA GLN A 213 14.30 1.32 -9.10
C GLN A 213 13.09 1.48 -10.03
N GLN A 214 12.39 0.38 -10.25
CA GLN A 214 11.12 0.34 -10.97
C GLN A 214 10.09 -0.40 -10.13
N ILE A 215 8.88 0.15 -10.03
CA ILE A 215 7.74 -0.48 -9.37
C ILE A 215 6.71 -0.77 -10.46
N LEU A 216 6.29 -2.03 -10.55
CA LEU A 216 5.21 -2.48 -11.41
C LEU A 216 4.03 -2.83 -10.52
N VAL A 217 2.88 -2.23 -10.77
CA VAL A 217 1.60 -2.61 -10.19
C VAL A 217 0.78 -3.16 -11.34
N GLN A 218 0.41 -4.42 -11.29
CA GLN A 218 -0.33 -5.11 -12.34
C GLN A 218 -1.62 -5.67 -11.76
N LYS A 219 -2.62 -5.92 -12.63
CA LYS A 219 -3.95 -6.40 -12.23
C LYS A 219 -4.53 -5.59 -11.07
N LEU A 220 -4.37 -4.26 -11.13
CA LEU A 220 -4.88 -3.37 -10.10
C LEU A 220 -6.40 -3.30 -10.21
N ASP A 221 -7.07 -3.86 -9.22
CA ASP A 221 -8.50 -3.68 -9.00
C ASP A 221 -8.67 -2.84 -7.72
N LEU A 222 -9.10 -1.59 -7.88
CA LEU A 222 -9.41 -0.69 -6.77
C LEU A 222 -10.87 -0.29 -6.87
N GLU A 223 -11.72 -0.83 -6.02
CA GLU A 223 -13.15 -0.56 -6.06
C GLU A 223 -13.61 0.03 -4.74
N ILE A 224 -14.42 1.07 -4.81
CA ILE A 224 -15.15 1.64 -3.68
C ILE A 224 -16.63 1.41 -3.97
N THR A 225 -17.29 0.62 -3.11
CA THR A 225 -18.71 0.26 -3.25
C THR A 225 -19.49 0.67 -2.02
N ASP A 226 -20.82 0.57 -2.14
CA ASP A 226 -21.76 0.70 -1.02
C ASP A 226 -21.55 1.99 -0.21
N ILE A 227 -21.28 3.08 -0.94
CA ILE A 227 -21.04 4.40 -0.35
C ILE A 227 -22.35 4.89 0.24
N ASP A 228 -22.39 5.02 1.55
CA ASP A 228 -23.52 5.50 2.33
C ASP A 228 -23.04 6.50 3.39
N ILE A 229 -23.15 7.78 3.04
CA ILE A 229 -22.68 8.90 3.87
C ILE A 229 -23.80 9.92 4.00
N ASP A 230 -24.26 10.16 5.22
CA ASP A 230 -25.21 11.23 5.55
C ASP A 230 -24.61 12.15 6.62
N GLY A 231 -24.36 13.41 6.25
CA GLY A 231 -23.84 14.41 7.19
C GLY A 231 -24.76 14.66 8.38
N SER A 232 -26.07 14.47 8.20
CA SER A 232 -27.07 14.63 9.26
C SER A 232 -27.18 13.40 10.18
N ASP A 233 -26.81 12.22 9.69
CA ASP A 233 -26.81 10.95 10.45
C ASP A 233 -25.56 10.09 10.19
N LEU A 234 -24.41 10.55 10.65
CA LEU A 234 -23.16 9.79 10.59
C LEU A 234 -23.11 8.57 11.52
N ALA A 235 -24.09 8.41 12.43
CA ALA A 235 -24.13 7.26 13.33
C ALA A 235 -24.60 6.01 12.58
N SER A 236 -25.55 6.18 11.66
CA SER A 236 -26.11 5.08 10.85
C SER A 236 -25.54 5.04 9.42
N HIS A 237 -25.17 6.20 8.86
CA HIS A 237 -24.78 6.37 7.45
C HIS A 237 -23.39 6.99 7.33
N ASN A 238 -22.35 6.19 7.59
CA ASN A 238 -20.94 6.59 7.51
C ASN A 238 -20.06 5.39 7.16
N SER A 239 -20.36 4.77 6.02
CA SER A 239 -19.61 3.61 5.55
C SER A 239 -19.44 3.57 4.05
N LEU A 240 -18.37 2.93 3.63
CA LEU A 240 -18.14 2.46 2.27
C LEU A 240 -17.27 1.21 2.35
N ASP A 241 -17.40 0.35 1.36
CA ASP A 241 -16.55 -0.81 1.22
C ASP A 241 -15.44 -0.50 0.20
N VAL A 242 -14.26 -1.05 0.43
CA VAL A 242 -13.10 -0.87 -0.43
C VAL A 242 -12.45 -2.21 -0.72
N ASN A 243 -12.26 -2.50 -2.01
CA ASN A 243 -11.45 -3.61 -2.49
C ASN A 243 -10.17 -3.06 -3.10
N PHE A 244 -9.02 -3.63 -2.76
CA PHE A 244 -7.75 -3.30 -3.38
C PHE A 244 -6.97 -4.59 -3.64
N ASP A 245 -6.97 -5.03 -4.89
CA ASP A 245 -6.21 -6.19 -5.33
C ASP A 245 -5.13 -5.73 -6.29
N ALA A 246 -3.92 -6.25 -6.13
CA ALA A 246 -2.78 -5.86 -6.96
C ALA A 246 -1.62 -6.85 -6.90
N ASP A 247 -1.00 -7.05 -8.06
CA ASP A 247 0.30 -7.70 -8.20
C ASP A 247 1.39 -6.61 -8.21
N VAL A 248 2.12 -6.44 -7.11
CA VAL A 248 3.17 -5.42 -6.97
C VAL A 248 4.55 -6.04 -7.06
N THR A 249 5.29 -5.73 -8.13
CA THR A 249 6.69 -6.14 -8.30
C THR A 249 7.63 -4.95 -8.18
N ILE A 250 8.66 -5.08 -7.35
CA ILE A 250 9.73 -4.08 -7.19
C ILE A 250 10.98 -4.61 -7.86
N ILE A 251 11.50 -3.88 -8.84
CA ILE A 251 12.73 -4.19 -9.57
C ILE A 251 13.82 -3.23 -9.08
N GLY A 252 14.93 -3.81 -8.61
CA GLY A 252 16.08 -3.07 -8.11
C GLY A 252 16.90 -2.41 -9.22
N ARG A 253 17.88 -1.58 -8.83
CA ARG A 253 18.83 -0.91 -9.75
C ARG A 253 19.60 -1.89 -10.63
N ASN A 254 19.85 -3.10 -10.13
CA ASN A 254 20.51 -4.20 -10.83
C ASN A 254 19.58 -4.94 -11.83
N LYS A 255 18.37 -4.44 -12.06
CA LYS A 255 17.34 -5.03 -12.94
C LYS A 255 16.85 -6.42 -12.50
N LYS A 256 17.09 -6.81 -11.24
CA LYS A 256 16.53 -8.02 -10.65
C LYS A 256 15.32 -7.66 -9.80
N GLU A 257 14.35 -8.58 -9.72
CA GLU A 257 13.23 -8.43 -8.80
C GLU A 257 13.72 -8.47 -7.36
N ALA A 258 13.43 -7.42 -6.60
CA ALA A 258 13.72 -7.29 -5.19
C ALA A 258 12.55 -7.78 -4.34
N ALA A 259 11.32 -7.55 -4.77
CA ALA A 259 10.12 -8.03 -4.07
C ALA A 259 8.96 -8.24 -5.05
N LYS A 260 8.05 -9.13 -4.67
CA LYS A 260 6.77 -9.36 -5.32
C LYS A 260 5.70 -9.58 -4.27
N PHE A 261 4.61 -8.82 -4.35
CA PHE A 261 3.46 -8.97 -3.47
C PHE A 261 2.22 -9.20 -4.31
N LEU A 262 1.60 -10.36 -4.15
CA LEU A 262 0.33 -10.70 -4.77
C LEU A 262 -0.74 -10.51 -3.69
N LEU A 263 -1.50 -9.42 -3.80
CA LEU A 263 -2.38 -8.96 -2.74
C LEU A 263 -3.84 -9.03 -3.19
N GLU A 264 -4.66 -9.64 -2.35
CA GLU A 264 -6.12 -9.48 -2.38
C GLU A 264 -6.53 -8.81 -1.08
N THR A 265 -7.29 -7.71 -1.15
CA THR A 265 -7.73 -7.01 0.06
C THR A 265 -9.17 -6.54 -0.02
N GLY A 266 -9.93 -6.83 1.03
CA GLY A 266 -11.27 -6.32 1.25
C GLY A 266 -11.32 -5.54 2.56
N GLY A 267 -11.98 -4.39 2.57
CA GLY A 267 -12.04 -3.56 3.76
C GLY A 267 -13.32 -2.76 3.88
N LYS A 268 -13.69 -2.50 5.13
CA LYS A 268 -14.78 -1.59 5.46
C LYS A 268 -14.20 -0.29 6.01
N VAL A 269 -14.67 0.83 5.45
CA VAL A 269 -14.18 2.17 5.77
C VAL A 269 -15.24 2.95 6.53
N THR A 270 -14.82 3.65 7.57
CA THR A 270 -15.57 4.73 8.23
C THR A 270 -14.85 6.04 7.91
N PRO A 271 -15.31 6.82 6.91
CA PRO A 271 -14.56 7.95 6.37
C PRO A 271 -14.52 9.18 7.31
N PHE A 272 -15.57 9.42 8.09
CA PHE A 272 -15.71 10.63 8.91
C PHE A 272 -15.79 10.33 10.41
N VAL A 273 -15.32 11.27 11.23
CA VAL A 273 -15.52 11.22 12.68
C VAL A 273 -16.97 11.61 13.00
N VAL A 274 -17.76 10.70 13.59
CA VAL A 274 -19.20 10.91 13.86
C VAL A 274 -19.51 12.23 14.59
N LYS A 275 -18.69 12.58 15.59
CA LYS A 275 -18.92 13.80 16.40
C LYS A 275 -18.66 15.09 15.61
N THR A 276 -17.52 15.18 14.94
CA THR A 276 -17.06 16.43 14.31
C THR A 276 -17.40 16.54 12.83
N GLY A 277 -17.68 15.41 12.17
CA GLY A 277 -17.85 15.29 10.72
C GLY A 277 -16.55 15.47 9.92
N LEU A 278 -15.40 15.55 10.58
CA LEU A 278 -14.12 15.74 9.91
C LEU A 278 -13.66 14.44 9.25
N VAL A 279 -12.98 14.58 8.11
CA VAL A 279 -12.36 13.47 7.38
C VAL A 279 -11.25 12.86 8.25
N ASN A 280 -11.43 11.60 8.64
CA ASN A 280 -10.41 10.81 9.29
C ASN A 280 -10.73 9.32 9.06
N PRO A 281 -10.40 8.80 7.87
CA PRO A 281 -10.82 7.46 7.50
C PRO A 281 -10.18 6.43 8.42
N LYS A 282 -11.04 5.62 9.03
CA LYS A 282 -10.67 4.38 9.68
C LYS A 282 -11.00 3.23 8.74
N VAL A 283 -10.05 2.35 8.49
CA VAL A 283 -10.27 1.18 7.64
C VAL A 283 -9.81 -0.07 8.37
N MET A 284 -10.61 -1.12 8.33
CA MET A 284 -10.17 -2.47 8.67
C MET A 284 -10.08 -3.26 7.37
N TYR A 285 -8.86 -3.66 7.01
CA TYR A 285 -8.59 -4.49 5.85
C TYR A 285 -8.39 -5.94 6.28
N GLU A 286 -9.03 -6.84 5.57
CA GLU A 286 -8.62 -8.23 5.45
C GLU A 286 -7.70 -8.33 4.24
N VAL A 287 -6.46 -8.75 4.48
CA VAL A 287 -5.41 -8.85 3.47
C VAL A 287 -5.07 -10.32 3.30
N THR A 288 -5.11 -10.81 2.07
CA THR A 288 -4.57 -12.11 1.69
C THR A 288 -3.34 -11.87 0.82
N MET A 289 -2.19 -12.31 1.32
CA MET A 289 -0.96 -12.37 0.53
C MET A 289 -0.85 -13.76 -0.09
N LYS A 290 -0.85 -13.84 -1.41
CA LYS A 290 -0.85 -15.13 -2.13
C LYS A 290 0.51 -15.81 -2.13
N GLU A 291 0.48 -17.14 -2.26
CA GLU A 291 1.62 -17.96 -2.65
C GLU A 291 2.42 -17.32 -3.80
N ASP A 292 3.73 -17.57 -3.88
CA ASP A 292 4.68 -16.93 -4.80
C ASP A 292 4.99 -15.44 -4.55
N SER A 293 4.36 -14.82 -3.54
CA SER A 293 4.84 -13.54 -3.00
C SER A 293 6.23 -13.73 -2.40
N PHE A 294 7.13 -12.75 -2.55
CA PHE A 294 8.47 -12.84 -1.99
C PHE A 294 9.11 -11.50 -1.66
N LEU A 295 10.10 -11.58 -0.78
CA LEU A 295 10.99 -10.47 -0.46
C LEU A 295 12.44 -10.94 -0.57
N SER A 296 13.30 -10.12 -1.17
CA SER A 296 14.74 -10.34 -1.27
C SER A 296 15.51 -9.05 -0.98
N GLY A 297 16.64 -9.15 -0.28
CA GLY A 297 17.52 -8.01 -0.02
C GLY A 297 16.85 -6.82 0.68
N PHE A 298 16.05 -7.09 1.71
CA PHE A 298 15.47 -6.02 2.53
C PHE A 298 16.51 -5.48 3.52
N ALA A 299 16.68 -4.16 3.59
CA ALA A 299 17.68 -3.53 4.45
C ALA A 299 17.55 -3.93 5.94
N ALA A 300 16.33 -4.22 6.41
CA ALA A 300 16.16 -4.75 7.75
C ALA A 300 16.76 -6.16 7.90
N PHE A 301 16.67 -7.03 6.89
CA PHE A 301 17.32 -8.34 6.90
C PHE A 301 18.84 -8.23 6.79
N ASP A 302 19.37 -7.23 6.09
CA ASP A 302 20.81 -6.94 6.07
C ASP A 302 21.30 -6.43 7.44
N ALA A 303 20.54 -5.53 8.08
CA ALA A 303 20.83 -5.05 9.43
C ALA A 303 20.73 -6.17 10.46
N ILE A 304 19.69 -7.01 10.37
CA ILE A 304 19.55 -8.25 11.15
C ILE A 304 20.79 -9.11 10.90
N ALA A 305 21.14 -9.45 9.66
CA ALA A 305 22.32 -10.26 9.34
C ALA A 305 23.65 -9.65 9.86
N GLY A 306 23.75 -8.32 9.93
CA GLY A 306 24.90 -7.59 10.46
C GLY A 306 25.06 -7.65 11.98
N GLU A 307 23.96 -7.69 12.74
CA GLU A 307 23.94 -7.88 14.20
C GLU A 307 24.18 -9.35 14.62
N LEU A 308 24.26 -10.26 13.64
CA LEU A 308 24.25 -11.70 13.84
C LEU A 308 25.57 -12.50 13.69
N PRO A 309 26.80 -11.94 13.60
CA PRO A 309 28.03 -12.73 13.67
C PRO A 309 28.09 -13.67 14.88
N ALA A 310 27.54 -13.24 16.02
CA ALA A 310 27.41 -14.06 17.23
C ALA A 310 26.45 -15.26 17.07
N MET A 311 25.47 -15.18 16.17
CA MET A 311 24.54 -16.26 15.86
C MET A 311 25.08 -17.25 14.80
N ASN A 312 25.92 -16.78 13.87
CA ASN A 312 26.75 -17.67 13.04
C ASN A 312 27.78 -18.45 13.88
N GLN A 313 28.39 -17.80 14.89
CA GLN A 313 29.24 -18.48 15.89
C GLN A 313 28.43 -19.48 16.73
N ALA A 314 27.15 -19.18 16.95
CA ALA A 314 26.18 -20.11 17.49
C ALA A 314 25.69 -21.13 16.45
N GLY A 315 26.32 -21.38 15.30
CA GLY A 315 25.92 -22.46 14.40
C GLY A 315 24.57 -22.31 13.68
N LEU A 316 23.86 -21.18 13.84
CA LEU A 316 22.72 -20.85 12.98
C LEU A 316 23.23 -20.20 11.71
N LYS A 317 23.02 -20.87 10.58
CA LYS A 317 23.40 -20.34 9.27
C LYS A 317 22.36 -19.33 8.80
N LEU A 318 22.61 -18.08 9.17
CA LEU A 318 21.70 -16.97 8.88
C LEU A 318 21.90 -16.40 7.48
N ASP A 319 22.81 -16.99 6.70
CA ASP A 319 22.94 -16.74 5.26
C ASP A 319 21.60 -16.92 4.53
N LYS A 320 20.74 -17.82 5.04
CA LYS A 320 19.37 -18.05 4.57
C LYS A 320 18.43 -16.84 4.70
N LEU A 321 18.72 -15.87 5.59
CA LEU A 321 17.97 -14.61 5.69
C LEU A 321 18.21 -13.68 4.49
N LYS A 322 19.36 -13.82 3.85
CA LYS A 322 19.73 -13.03 2.66
C LYS A 322 19.16 -13.63 1.38
N GLU A 323 18.75 -14.89 1.43
CA GLU A 323 18.08 -15.55 0.32
C GLU A 323 16.66 -15.02 0.12
N LYS A 324 16.12 -15.27 -1.08
CA LYS A 324 14.76 -14.92 -1.46
C LYS A 324 13.76 -15.65 -0.53
N ALA A 325 13.02 -14.88 0.25
CA ALA A 325 11.98 -15.37 1.15
C ALA A 325 10.67 -15.48 0.38
N GLU A 326 10.46 -16.62 -0.28
CA GLU A 326 9.28 -16.92 -1.09
C GLU A 326 8.22 -17.65 -0.26
N LEU A 327 6.99 -17.14 -0.32
CA LEU A 327 5.85 -17.61 0.45
C LEU A 327 5.34 -18.95 -0.11
N LYS A 328 5.18 -19.95 0.77
CA LYS A 328 4.78 -21.33 0.41
C LYS A 328 3.28 -21.54 0.22
N LYS A 329 2.45 -20.61 0.71
CA LYS A 329 0.99 -20.70 0.68
C LYS A 329 0.37 -19.34 1.00
N ASP A 330 -0.89 -19.15 0.62
CA ASP A 330 -1.66 -17.98 0.99
C ASP A 330 -1.66 -17.73 2.52
N VAL A 331 -1.54 -16.45 2.89
CA VAL A 331 -1.64 -15.99 4.28
C VAL A 331 -2.61 -14.82 4.37
N SER A 332 -3.71 -15.02 5.10
CA SER A 332 -4.70 -13.99 5.36
C SER A 332 -4.54 -13.40 6.76
N PHE A 333 -4.66 -12.08 6.88
CA PHE A 333 -4.51 -11.35 8.15
C PHE A 333 -5.22 -10.01 8.12
N LYS A 334 -5.52 -9.46 9.30
CA LYS A 334 -6.20 -8.18 9.45
C LYS A 334 -5.24 -7.05 9.80
N VAL A 335 -5.43 -5.91 9.14
CA VAL A 335 -4.76 -4.65 9.46
C VAL A 335 -5.77 -3.51 9.63
N GLU A 336 -5.49 -2.60 10.57
CA GLU A 336 -6.25 -1.36 10.74
C GLU A 336 -5.42 -0.20 10.21
N TYR A 337 -6.02 0.64 9.36
CA TYR A 337 -5.54 1.98 9.08
C TYR A 337 -6.35 3.00 9.89
N SER A 338 -5.68 3.83 10.69
CA SER A 338 -6.30 4.92 11.44
C SER A 338 -5.26 5.98 11.77
N ASN A 339 -5.59 7.27 11.60
CA ASN A 339 -4.70 8.39 11.91
C ASN A 339 -3.31 8.30 11.25
N GLY A 340 -3.23 7.80 10.01
CA GLY A 340 -1.95 7.62 9.31
C GLY A 340 -1.09 6.45 9.82
N LYS A 341 -1.65 5.59 10.68
CA LYS A 341 -0.99 4.40 11.25
C LYS A 341 -1.66 3.14 10.70
N VAL A 342 -0.87 2.22 10.14
CA VAL A 342 -1.27 0.86 9.79
C VAL A 342 -0.83 -0.07 10.92
N THR A 343 -1.75 -0.82 11.52
CA THR A 343 -1.48 -1.72 12.66
C THR A 343 -1.95 -3.13 12.34
N PHE A 344 -1.11 -4.13 12.60
CA PHE A 344 -1.49 -5.55 12.52
C PHE A 344 -2.43 -5.90 13.67
N LEU A 345 -3.61 -6.41 13.36
CA LEU A 345 -4.62 -6.81 14.35
C LEU A 345 -4.50 -8.27 14.77
N ASP A 346 -3.80 -9.06 13.96
CA ASP A 346 -3.54 -10.49 14.15
C ASP A 346 -2.04 -10.78 14.32
N GLU A 347 -1.69 -12.05 14.53
CA GLU A 347 -0.31 -12.55 14.56
C GLU A 347 -0.05 -13.50 13.36
N PRO A 348 0.10 -12.98 12.12
CA PRO A 348 0.31 -13.82 10.96
C PRO A 348 1.70 -14.48 10.96
N THR A 349 1.74 -15.71 10.48
CA THR A 349 2.98 -16.44 10.16
C THR A 349 3.06 -16.64 8.65
N PHE A 350 4.16 -16.16 8.06
CA PHE A 350 4.49 -16.23 6.64
C PHE A 350 5.49 -17.37 6.41
N PRO A 351 5.03 -18.56 6.00
CA PRO A 351 5.90 -19.70 5.80
C PRO A 351 6.71 -19.56 4.51
N THR A 352 8.03 -19.72 4.60
CA THR A 352 8.91 -19.67 3.43
C THR A 352 9.73 -20.95 3.32
N LYS A 353 10.47 -21.12 2.21
CA LYS A 353 11.42 -22.23 2.05
C LYS A 353 12.45 -22.29 3.18
N ASN A 354 12.88 -21.13 3.68
CA ASN A 354 14.08 -21.01 4.51
C ASN A 354 13.78 -20.81 6.00
N TYR A 355 12.68 -20.14 6.30
CA TYR A 355 12.21 -19.83 7.64
C TYR A 355 10.73 -19.39 7.58
N ASP A 356 10.02 -19.42 8.70
CA ASP A 356 8.72 -18.78 8.77
C ASP A 356 8.86 -17.46 9.52
N LEU A 357 8.39 -16.38 8.91
CA LEU A 357 8.38 -15.06 9.53
C LEU A 357 7.05 -14.85 10.22
N GLN A 358 7.06 -14.62 11.52
CA GLN A 358 5.89 -14.25 12.29
C GLN A 358 5.91 -12.76 12.62
N ILE A 359 4.76 -12.10 12.46
CA ILE A 359 4.57 -10.70 12.90
C ILE A 359 3.66 -10.72 14.12
N THR A 360 4.09 -10.12 15.22
CA THR A 360 3.28 -10.02 16.44
C THR A 360 2.19 -8.97 16.28
N LYS A 361 1.00 -9.27 16.82
CA LYS A 361 -0.11 -8.33 16.93
C LYS A 361 0.31 -6.98 17.52
N GLY A 362 -0.25 -5.90 16.99
CA GLY A 362 0.04 -4.53 17.41
C GLY A 362 1.32 -3.94 16.81
N SER A 363 2.07 -4.70 16.02
CA SER A 363 3.12 -4.15 15.15
C SER A 363 2.53 -3.13 14.17
N TYR A 364 3.26 -2.07 13.85
CA TYR A 364 2.71 -0.94 13.10
C TYR A 364 3.72 -0.17 12.26
N ILE A 365 3.18 0.55 11.28
CA ILE A 365 3.90 1.53 10.46
C ILE A 365 3.09 2.84 10.44
N VAL A 366 3.77 3.97 10.58
CA VAL A 366 3.21 5.32 10.44
C VAL A 366 3.58 5.85 9.05
N THR A 367 2.59 5.96 8.17
CA THR A 367 2.78 6.27 6.75
C THR A 367 3.20 7.71 6.49
N THR A 368 2.97 8.62 7.46
CA THR A 368 3.30 10.04 7.35
C THR A 368 4.74 10.37 7.71
N THR A 369 5.35 9.58 8.61
CA THR A 369 6.72 9.80 9.10
C THR A 369 7.70 8.71 8.66
N ASN A 370 7.20 7.62 8.06
CA ASN A 370 7.94 6.38 7.80
C ASN A 370 8.47 5.70 9.06
N TYR A 371 8.02 6.13 10.25
CA TYR A 371 8.35 5.44 11.48
C TYR A 371 7.63 4.09 11.51
N HIS A 372 8.30 3.06 11.98
CA HIS A 372 7.70 1.76 12.20
C HIS A 372 8.13 1.19 13.55
N GLU A 373 7.36 0.22 14.01
CA GLU A 373 7.75 -0.70 15.06
C GLU A 373 7.13 -2.06 14.76
N MET A 374 7.97 -2.99 14.36
CA MET A 374 7.57 -4.35 13.99
C MET A 374 8.21 -5.31 14.98
N ARG A 375 7.37 -5.99 15.76
CA ARG A 375 7.79 -7.10 16.60
C ARG A 375 7.57 -8.36 15.80
N MET A 376 8.64 -9.11 15.58
CA MET A 376 8.64 -10.25 14.70
C MET A 376 9.33 -11.42 15.37
N GLY A 377 9.16 -12.60 14.80
CA GLY A 377 10.01 -13.71 15.14
C GLY A 377 10.20 -14.65 13.98
N MET A 378 11.37 -15.26 13.92
CA MET A 378 11.73 -16.20 12.89
C MET A 378 11.62 -17.61 13.47
N LEU A 379 10.71 -18.43 12.92
CA LEU A 379 10.73 -19.86 13.16
C LEU A 379 11.68 -20.49 12.15
N TYR A 380 12.75 -21.10 12.64
CA TYR A 380 13.74 -21.75 11.81
C TYR A 380 13.18 -23.04 11.17
N ASP A 381 13.88 -23.58 10.18
CA ASP A 381 13.49 -24.82 9.50
C ASP A 381 13.23 -25.96 10.51
N GLU A 382 12.21 -26.80 10.24
CA GLU A 382 11.74 -27.80 11.20
C GLU A 382 12.79 -28.89 11.46
N ASP A 383 13.42 -29.41 10.41
CA ASP A 383 14.42 -30.47 10.53
C ASP A 383 15.70 -29.95 11.18
N GLU A 384 16.13 -28.75 10.81
CA GLU A 384 17.29 -28.11 11.45
C GLU A 384 17.00 -27.76 12.92
N SER A 385 15.80 -27.27 13.24
CA SER A 385 15.38 -26.99 14.61
C SER A 385 15.37 -28.25 15.47
N LYS A 386 14.79 -29.35 14.98
CA LYS A 386 14.77 -30.63 15.71
C LYS A 386 16.17 -31.14 15.99
N LYS A 387 17.09 -31.06 15.02
CA LYS A 387 18.50 -31.43 15.21
C LYS A 387 19.18 -30.57 16.28
N SER A 388 18.99 -29.25 16.22
CA SER A 388 19.54 -28.33 17.21
C SER A 388 18.98 -28.60 18.61
N LEU A 389 17.66 -28.75 18.76
CA LEU A 389 17.02 -29.01 20.06
C LEU A 389 17.38 -30.38 20.62
N ALA A 390 17.51 -31.42 19.78
CA ALA A 390 17.98 -32.74 20.20
C ALA A 390 19.42 -32.71 20.72
N SER A 391 20.31 -31.94 20.08
CA SER A 391 21.68 -31.77 20.58
C SER A 391 21.73 -31.10 21.96
N VAL A 392 20.79 -30.21 22.24
CA VAL A 392 20.64 -29.56 23.55
C VAL A 392 20.15 -30.56 24.59
N ASP A 393 19.13 -31.35 24.25
CA ASP A 393 18.59 -32.40 25.10
C ASP A 393 19.68 -33.44 25.46
N GLU A 394 20.50 -33.86 24.49
CA GLU A 394 21.63 -34.76 24.73
C GLU A 394 22.67 -34.16 25.68
N LYS A 395 23.02 -32.89 25.51
CA LYS A 395 24.01 -32.23 26.37
C LYS A 395 23.47 -31.95 27.77
N ILE A 396 22.17 -31.65 27.91
CA ILE A 396 21.51 -31.61 29.22
C ILE A 396 21.58 -33.00 29.86
N LYS A 397 21.23 -34.06 29.12
CA LYS A 397 21.30 -35.44 29.62
C LYS A 397 22.71 -35.82 30.07
N GLN A 398 23.74 -35.43 29.32
CA GLN A 398 25.14 -35.62 29.72
C GLN A 398 25.50 -34.81 30.96
N ALA A 399 25.10 -33.53 31.00
CA ALA A 399 25.39 -32.63 32.13
C ALA A 399 24.68 -33.08 33.41
N THR A 400 23.45 -33.59 33.35
CA THR A 400 22.69 -34.08 34.51
C THR A 400 22.93 -35.55 34.82
N LYS A 401 23.84 -36.24 34.11
CA LYS A 401 24.05 -37.70 34.22
C LYS A 401 22.75 -38.50 34.06
N GLY A 402 21.82 -38.02 33.24
CA GLY A 402 20.52 -38.63 33.01
C GLY A 402 19.47 -38.38 34.08
N GLN A 403 19.72 -37.52 35.06
CA GLN A 403 18.72 -37.13 36.07
C GLN A 403 17.81 -36.01 35.56
N GLY A 404 16.49 -36.17 35.78
CA GLY A 404 15.45 -35.26 35.29
C GLY A 404 15.06 -35.47 33.83
N ASP A 405 13.99 -34.81 33.38
CA ASP A 405 13.59 -34.79 31.98
C ASP A 405 14.36 -33.71 31.22
N PRO A 406 15.21 -34.07 30.22
CA PRO A 406 15.96 -33.12 29.42
C PRO A 406 15.09 -32.08 28.73
N LYS A 407 13.89 -32.44 28.27
CA LYS A 407 12.98 -31.51 27.59
C LYS A 407 12.41 -30.48 28.56
N ALA A 408 11.97 -30.91 29.75
CA ALA A 408 11.52 -29.99 30.80
C ALA A 408 12.62 -29.01 31.22
N LEU A 409 13.87 -29.47 31.30
CA LEU A 409 15.04 -28.64 31.61
C LEU A 409 15.36 -27.68 30.47
N ARG A 410 15.38 -28.14 29.22
CA ARG A 410 15.54 -27.30 28.02
C ARG A 410 14.51 -26.18 27.99
N ASN A 411 13.23 -26.49 28.19
CA ASN A 411 12.15 -25.50 28.16
C ASN A 411 12.27 -24.46 29.29
N LYS A 412 12.92 -24.79 30.42
CA LYS A 412 13.23 -23.80 31.46
C LYS A 412 14.41 -22.90 31.13
N ILE A 413 15.37 -23.40 30.36
CA ILE A 413 16.58 -22.66 29.99
C ILE A 413 16.32 -21.76 28.79
N VAL A 414 15.61 -22.27 27.78
CA VAL A 414 15.42 -21.62 26.47
C VAL A 414 13.99 -21.71 25.94
N GLY A 415 12.98 -21.92 26.80
CA GLY A 415 11.59 -22.03 26.33
C GLY A 415 11.09 -20.81 25.57
N ASN A 416 11.67 -19.63 25.80
CA ASN A 416 11.40 -18.41 25.03
C ASN A 416 11.98 -18.43 23.59
N LEU A 417 12.85 -19.39 23.29
CA LEU A 417 13.45 -19.65 21.98
C LEU A 417 12.86 -20.88 21.29
N VAL A 418 11.82 -21.49 21.86
CA VAL A 418 11.16 -22.66 21.28
C VAL A 418 9.68 -22.35 21.09
N LYS A 419 9.20 -22.44 19.85
CA LYS A 419 7.78 -22.32 19.51
C LYS A 419 7.42 -23.46 18.56
N ASP A 420 6.38 -24.21 18.86
CA ASP A 420 5.90 -25.34 18.05
C ASP A 420 7.02 -26.37 17.73
N ASP A 421 7.82 -26.71 18.75
CA ASP A 421 9.01 -27.58 18.64
C ASP A 421 10.09 -27.11 17.63
N ARG A 422 10.03 -25.82 17.25
CA ARG A 422 11.00 -25.17 16.36
C ARG A 422 11.76 -24.08 17.09
N LEU A 423 12.98 -23.81 16.62
CA LEU A 423 13.76 -22.70 17.13
C LEU A 423 13.10 -21.38 16.68
N PHE A 424 12.82 -20.51 17.64
CA PHE A 424 12.17 -19.23 17.45
C PHE A 424 13.10 -18.11 17.88
N ILE A 425 13.40 -17.19 16.96
CA ILE A 425 14.26 -16.04 17.22
C ILE A 425 13.39 -14.79 17.19
N PRO A 426 12.98 -14.25 18.35
CA PRO A 426 12.25 -13.00 18.41
C PRO A 426 13.19 -11.83 18.10
N PHE A 427 12.71 -10.86 17.34
CA PHE A 427 13.41 -9.62 17.07
C PHE A 427 12.43 -8.47 16.87
N ARG A 428 12.92 -7.25 17.03
CA ARG A 428 12.15 -6.02 16.84
C ARG A 428 12.89 -5.15 15.86
N THR A 429 12.16 -4.57 14.90
CA THR A 429 12.66 -3.51 14.05
C THR A 429 11.89 -2.23 14.33
N TYR A 430 12.57 -1.09 14.40
CA TYR A 430 11.92 0.18 14.71
C TYR A 430 12.67 1.39 14.13
N GLY A 431 12.07 2.57 14.22
CA GLY A 431 12.63 3.79 13.67
C GLY A 431 12.20 4.02 12.22
N ASP A 432 13.05 4.67 11.43
CA ASP A 432 12.75 4.91 10.01
C ASP A 432 12.86 3.61 9.21
N ILE A 433 11.81 3.21 8.50
CA ILE A 433 11.80 1.95 7.72
C ILE A 433 12.89 1.89 6.63
N ARG A 434 13.43 3.04 6.22
CA ARG A 434 14.52 3.13 5.22
C ARG A 434 15.89 2.78 5.81
N ASN A 435 16.05 2.97 7.11
CA ASN A 435 17.26 2.64 7.86
C ASN A 435 16.85 2.18 9.27
N PRO A 436 16.30 0.95 9.39
CA PRO A 436 15.68 0.48 10.61
C PRO A 436 16.75 0.14 11.67
N ASN A 437 16.43 0.42 12.93
CA ASN A 437 17.14 -0.18 14.07
C ASN A 437 16.63 -1.60 14.28
N VAL A 438 17.49 -2.49 14.77
CA VAL A 438 17.18 -3.89 15.02
C VAL A 438 17.61 -4.28 16.43
N GLU A 439 16.71 -4.93 17.16
CA GLU A 439 16.98 -5.48 18.49
C GLU A 439 16.57 -6.96 18.52
N LEU A 440 17.46 -7.84 18.99
CA LEU A 440 17.09 -9.22 19.26
C LEU A 440 16.34 -9.29 20.60
N GLY A 441 15.23 -10.04 20.61
CA GLY A 441 14.42 -10.27 21.81
C GLY A 441 15.05 -11.26 22.80
N VAL A 442 16.29 -11.67 22.54
CA VAL A 442 17.04 -12.70 23.26
C VAL A 442 18.51 -12.30 23.40
N GLY A 443 19.12 -12.65 24.53
CA GLY A 443 20.54 -12.42 24.75
C GLY A 443 21.38 -13.34 23.84
N LEU A 444 22.39 -12.77 23.19
CA LEU A 444 23.29 -13.53 22.31
C LEU A 444 23.96 -14.71 23.05
N GLY A 445 24.38 -14.51 24.30
CA GLY A 445 24.97 -15.58 25.12
C GLY A 445 24.06 -16.79 25.30
N THR A 446 22.78 -16.59 25.65
CA THR A 446 21.81 -17.70 25.78
C THR A 446 21.57 -18.45 24.48
N LEU A 447 21.73 -17.78 23.33
CA LEU A 447 21.56 -18.40 22.02
C LEU A 447 22.81 -19.17 21.61
N THR A 448 24.00 -18.57 21.79
CA THR A 448 25.29 -19.24 21.58
C THR A 448 25.46 -20.46 22.45
N ASP A 449 25.04 -20.39 23.71
CA ASP A 449 25.08 -21.53 24.63
C ASP A 449 24.08 -22.63 24.25
N LEU A 450 22.91 -22.26 23.71
CA LEU A 450 21.92 -23.21 23.21
C LEU A 450 22.49 -23.99 22.03
N ILE A 451 22.97 -23.31 20.99
CA ILE A 451 23.26 -23.97 19.73
C ILE A 451 24.70 -24.50 19.67
N GLY A 452 25.65 -23.82 20.32
CA GLY A 452 26.97 -24.38 20.64
C GLY A 452 26.90 -25.49 21.68
N GLY A 453 25.74 -25.63 22.35
CA GLY A 453 25.46 -26.60 23.40
C GLY A 453 26.42 -26.50 24.58
N ALA A 454 26.83 -25.29 24.94
CA ALA A 454 27.59 -24.98 26.14
C ALA A 454 26.65 -24.87 27.36
N VAL A 455 25.82 -25.90 27.58
CA VAL A 455 24.83 -25.97 28.68
C VAL A 455 25.49 -25.78 30.05
N LYS A 456 26.79 -26.12 30.18
CA LYS A 456 27.57 -25.99 31.42
C LYS A 456 27.71 -24.54 31.96
N GLU A 457 27.81 -23.53 31.09
CA GLU A 457 27.95 -22.12 31.51
C GLU A 457 26.57 -21.53 31.92
N VAL A 458 25.51 -21.88 31.18
CA VAL A 458 24.13 -21.45 31.49
C VAL A 458 23.62 -22.07 32.80
N ILE A 459 23.96 -23.35 33.06
CA ILE A 459 23.64 -24.02 34.33
C ILE A 459 24.40 -23.39 35.52
N LYS A 460 25.57 -22.78 35.31
CA LYS A 460 26.31 -22.05 36.36
C LYS A 460 25.77 -20.64 36.64
N GLY A 461 25.03 -20.05 35.70
CA GLY A 461 24.42 -18.71 35.83
C GLY A 461 23.05 -18.70 36.51
N LYS A 462 22.26 -17.63 36.33
CA LYS A 462 20.93 -17.42 36.96
C LYS A 462 19.93 -18.59 36.77
N ALA A 463 20.09 -19.40 35.73
CA ALA A 463 19.28 -20.60 35.52
C ALA A 463 19.61 -21.72 36.54
N GLY A 464 20.88 -21.83 36.99
CA GLY A 464 21.30 -22.74 38.05
C GLY A 464 20.57 -22.52 39.37
N ASP A 465 20.33 -21.27 39.75
CA ASP A 465 19.59 -20.94 40.98
C ASP A 465 18.08 -21.21 40.88
N ALA A 466 17.50 -21.15 39.68
CA ALA A 466 16.14 -21.60 39.43
C ALA A 466 16.02 -23.14 39.41
N LEU A 467 17.07 -23.83 38.94
CA LEU A 467 17.16 -25.29 38.93
C LEU A 467 17.35 -25.88 40.34
N LYS A 468 18.09 -25.21 41.23
CA LYS A 468 18.25 -25.60 42.65
C LYS A 468 16.93 -25.62 43.45
N LYS A 469 15.89 -24.93 42.99
CA LYS A 469 14.57 -24.86 43.67
C LYS A 469 13.61 -25.99 43.29
N ILE A 470 14.00 -26.89 42.39
CA ILE A 470 13.19 -28.04 41.98
C ILE A 470 13.55 -29.23 42.89
N PRO A 471 12.56 -29.91 43.53
CA PRO A 471 12.82 -31.11 44.32
C PRO A 471 13.57 -32.17 43.50
N GLY A 472 14.75 -32.59 43.97
CA GLY A 472 15.61 -33.57 43.30
C GLY A 472 16.63 -33.02 42.28
N ALA A 473 16.50 -31.78 41.82
CA ALA A 473 17.49 -31.18 40.91
C ALA A 473 18.72 -30.64 41.66
N GLY A 474 18.55 -30.23 42.93
CA GLY A 474 19.66 -29.80 43.80
C GLY A 474 20.67 -30.92 44.10
N ASP A 475 20.22 -32.16 44.22
CA ASP A 475 21.10 -33.31 44.48
C ASP A 475 21.83 -33.77 43.21
N ALA A 476 21.20 -33.62 42.04
CA ALA A 476 21.85 -33.82 40.74
C ALA A 476 23.00 -32.84 40.52
N LEU A 477 22.82 -31.57 40.92
CA LEU A 477 23.85 -30.53 40.83
C LEU A 477 24.99 -30.74 41.84
N LYS A 478 24.70 -31.18 43.07
CA LYS A 478 25.72 -31.54 44.06
C LYS A 478 26.61 -32.71 43.61
N GLY A 479 26.05 -33.70 42.90
CA GLY A 479 26.80 -34.83 42.33
C GLY A 479 27.72 -34.45 41.15
N LEU A 480 27.75 -33.18 40.75
CA LEU A 480 28.52 -32.63 39.63
C LEU A 480 29.63 -31.65 40.07
N GLY A 481 29.80 -31.44 41.38
CA GLY A 481 30.85 -30.54 41.91
C GLY A 481 30.52 -29.05 41.81
N PHE A 482 29.24 -28.68 41.87
CA PHE A 482 28.74 -27.30 41.88
C PHE A 482 28.03 -26.93 43.18
#